data_AF-A0A914EM57-F1
#
_entry.id   AF-A0A914EM57-F1
#
_cell.length_a   1.000
_cell.length_b   1.000
_cell.length_c   1.000
_cell.angle_alpha   90.00
_cell.angle_beta   90.00
_cell.angle_gamma   90.00
#
_symmetry.space_group_name_H-M   'P 1'
#
loop_
_entity.id
_entity.type
_entity.pdbx_description
1 polymer ?
#
loop_
_entity_poly.entity_id
_entity_poly.type
_entity_poly.pdbx_seq_one_letter_code
_entity_poly.pdbx_strand_id
1 'polypeptide(L)'
;MVMGQPKPGMKHEPNPGLETLMNYEKKHLVPLNKTYEELDKDLTELERNFLEGPALMEMIKRMDKRVKLFTEASLKHLENIDGLQIFDESTAEETKMKNREKRKQLIDGVQTLLNQNDKFHFRLEYFKFKIEHPDEGGP
;
A
#
# COMPACT_ATOMS: atom_id res chain seq x y z
N MET A 1 19.56 39.98 24.18
CA MET A 1 18.19 39.78 23.67
C MET A 1 17.98 40.69 22.48
N VAL A 2 17.87 40.14 21.26
CA VAL A 2 16.90 40.59 20.25
C VAL A 2 16.56 39.33 19.46
N MET A 3 15.42 38.71 19.78
CA MET A 3 14.84 37.67 18.94
C MET A 3 14.54 38.30 17.58
N GLY A 4 15.20 37.81 16.54
CA GLY A 4 14.89 38.20 15.17
C GLY A 4 13.42 37.90 14.89
N GLN A 5 12.66 38.96 14.61
CA GLN A 5 11.25 38.87 14.24
C GLN A 5 11.08 37.87 13.06
N PRO A 6 10.03 37.03 13.07
CA PRO A 6 9.73 36.19 11.92
C PRO A 6 9.41 37.10 10.74
N LYS A 7 10.16 36.97 9.64
CA LYS A 7 9.92 37.73 8.42
C LYS A 7 8.47 37.49 7.95
N PRO A 8 7.62 38.53 7.89
CA PRO A 8 6.27 38.40 7.37
C PRO A 8 6.38 38.38 5.84
N GLY A 9 6.28 37.21 5.22
CA GLY A 9 6.42 37.12 3.76
C GLY A 9 6.66 35.76 3.13
N MET A 10 6.83 34.67 3.88
CA MET A 10 6.75 33.33 3.29
C MET A 10 5.30 33.04 2.92
N LYS A 11 4.82 33.65 1.83
CA LYS A 11 3.78 33.03 1.03
C LYS A 11 4.34 31.65 0.68
N HIS A 12 3.76 30.60 1.25
CA HIS A 12 3.95 29.26 0.69
C HIS A 12 3.63 29.40 -0.80
N GLU A 13 4.65 29.34 -1.65
CA GLU A 13 4.40 29.24 -3.08
C GLU A 13 3.46 28.04 -3.25
N PRO A 14 2.33 28.21 -3.97
CA PRO A 14 1.43 27.11 -4.21
C PRO A 14 2.25 26.01 -4.89
N ASN A 15 2.34 24.84 -4.23
CA ASN A 15 3.05 23.68 -4.75
C ASN A 15 2.02 22.67 -5.27
N PRO A 16 1.52 22.85 -6.51
CA PRO A 16 0.47 22.00 -7.07
C PRO A 16 0.91 20.55 -7.21
N GLY A 17 2.22 20.29 -7.40
CA GLY A 17 2.75 18.93 -7.46
C GLY A 17 2.65 18.20 -6.12
N LEU A 18 2.99 18.88 -5.01
CA LEU A 18 2.84 18.32 -3.68
C LEU A 18 1.36 18.09 -3.33
N GLU A 19 0.49 19.04 -3.66
CA GLU A 19 -0.96 18.90 -3.46
C GLU A 19 -1.52 17.71 -4.25
N THR A 20 -1.09 17.52 -5.50
CA THR A 20 -1.47 16.37 -6.33
C THR A 20 -1.07 15.05 -5.67
N LEU A 21 0.17 14.95 -5.17
CA LEU A 21 0.65 13.76 -4.46
C LEU A 21 -0.13 13.50 -3.16
N MET A 22 -0.39 14.53 -2.36
CA MET A 22 -1.17 14.40 -1.12
C MET A 22 -2.62 14.01 -1.38
N ASN A 23 -3.23 14.56 -2.43
CA ASN A 23 -4.59 14.20 -2.83
C ASN A 23 -4.66 12.77 -3.34
N TYR A 24 -3.66 12.33 -4.10
CA TYR A 24 -3.55 10.94 -4.53
C TYR A 24 -3.43 9.98 -3.33
N GLU A 25 -2.56 10.29 -2.38
CA GLU A 25 -2.38 9.53 -1.14
C GLU A 25 -3.70 9.39 -0.38
N LYS A 26 -4.39 10.50 -0.11
CA LYS A 26 -5.67 10.50 0.63
C LYS A 26 -6.76 9.72 -0.10
N LYS A 27 -6.84 9.86 -1.42
CA LYS A 27 -7.93 9.28 -2.22
C LYS A 27 -7.71 7.79 -2.51
N HIS A 28 -6.46 7.35 -2.61
CA HIS A 28 -6.14 6.02 -3.14
C HIS A 28 -5.32 5.18 -2.16
N LEU A 29 -4.25 5.73 -1.58
CA LEU A 29 -3.35 4.95 -0.72
C LEU A 29 -3.93 4.69 0.67
N VAL A 30 -4.70 5.63 1.22
CA VAL A 30 -5.41 5.41 2.49
C VAL A 30 -6.44 4.26 2.36
N PRO A 31 -7.30 4.20 1.32
CA PRO A 31 -8.14 3.03 1.08
C PRO A 31 -7.37 1.74 0.80
N LEU A 32 -6.23 1.81 0.08
CA LEU A 32 -5.38 0.65 -0.16
C LEU A 32 -4.89 0.05 1.16
N ASN A 33 -4.41 0.89 2.08
CA ASN A 33 -3.96 0.43 3.39
C ASN A 33 -5.10 -0.20 4.22
N LYS A 34 -6.30 0.38 4.18
CA LYS A 34 -7.48 -0.24 4.80
C LYS A 34 -7.80 -1.61 4.22
N THR A 35 -7.71 -1.75 2.90
CA THR A 35 -7.92 -3.04 2.22
C THR A 35 -6.89 -4.08 2.70
N TYR A 36 -5.63 -3.67 2.87
CA TYR A 36 -4.59 -4.51 3.45
C TYR A 36 -4.93 -4.96 4.88
N GLU A 37 -5.36 -4.04 5.75
CA GLU A 37 -5.75 -4.37 7.13
C GLU A 37 -6.95 -5.32 7.18
N GLU A 38 -7.91 -5.17 6.27
CA GLU A 38 -9.04 -6.10 6.13
C GLU A 38 -8.59 -7.48 5.68
N LEU A 39 -7.64 -7.57 4.74
CA LEU A 39 -7.07 -8.85 4.30
C LEU A 39 -6.36 -9.59 5.44
N ASP A 40 -5.58 -8.89 6.26
CA ASP A 40 -4.89 -9.51 7.40
C ASP A 40 -5.89 -10.09 8.42
N LYS A 41 -6.94 -9.33 8.73
CA LYS A 41 -8.00 -9.76 9.64
C LYS A 41 -8.71 -10.99 9.10
N ASP A 42 -9.16 -10.93 7.85
CA ASP A 42 -9.90 -12.03 7.23
C ASP A 42 -9.02 -13.28 7.08
N LEU A 43 -7.74 -13.12 6.77
CA LEU A 43 -6.79 -14.25 6.71
C LEU A 43 -6.58 -14.85 8.09
N THR A 44 -6.43 -14.02 9.13
CA THR A 44 -6.31 -14.48 10.51
C THR A 44 -7.57 -15.21 10.99
N GLU A 45 -8.76 -14.75 10.59
CA GLU A 45 -10.02 -15.43 10.88
C GLU A 45 -10.16 -16.76 10.12
N LEU A 46 -9.70 -16.81 8.86
CA LEU A 46 -9.66 -18.04 8.06
C LEU A 46 -8.74 -19.09 8.70
N GLU A 47 -7.57 -18.68 9.18
CA GLU A 47 -6.59 -19.54 9.85
C GLU A 47 -7.10 -20.12 11.18
N ARG A 48 -8.09 -19.48 11.83
CA ARG A 48 -8.75 -20.04 13.03
C ARG A 48 -9.63 -21.26 12.72
N ASN A 49 -9.81 -21.59 11.44
CA ASN A 49 -10.35 -22.86 10.96
C ASN A 49 -11.74 -23.22 11.52
N PHE A 50 -12.62 -22.23 11.63
CA PHE A 50 -14.01 -22.44 12.04
C PHE A 50 -14.89 -23.06 10.94
N LEU A 51 -14.37 -23.13 9.71
CA LEU A 51 -15.04 -23.70 8.55
C LEU A 51 -14.39 -25.04 8.21
N GLU A 52 -15.18 -26.00 7.71
CA GLU A 52 -14.69 -27.33 7.35
C GLU A 52 -15.02 -27.67 5.89
N GLY A 53 -14.19 -28.55 5.32
CA GLY A 53 -14.45 -29.19 4.03
C GLY A 53 -14.65 -28.19 2.87
N PRO A 54 -15.73 -28.32 2.07
CA PRO A 54 -15.91 -27.50 0.87
C PRO A 54 -15.99 -25.99 1.13
N ALA A 55 -16.58 -25.59 2.25
CA ALA A 55 -16.75 -24.16 2.59
C ALA A 55 -15.41 -23.49 2.90
N LEU A 56 -14.52 -24.20 3.59
CA LEU A 56 -13.16 -23.74 3.87
C LEU A 56 -12.36 -23.57 2.58
N MET A 57 -12.41 -24.56 1.68
CA MET A 57 -11.69 -24.51 0.39
C MET A 57 -12.20 -23.38 -0.50
N GLU A 58 -13.49 -23.10 -0.49
CA GLU A 58 -14.05 -21.94 -1.20
C GLU A 58 -13.52 -20.63 -0.61
N MET A 59 -13.46 -20.49 0.71
CA MET A 59 -12.91 -19.29 1.35
C MET A 59 -11.41 -19.12 1.08
N ILE A 60 -10.63 -20.20 1.08
CA ILE A 60 -9.21 -20.17 0.69
C ILE A 60 -9.06 -19.64 -0.75
N LYS A 61 -9.87 -20.15 -1.68
CA LYS A 61 -9.85 -19.69 -3.08
C LYS A 61 -10.26 -18.22 -3.21
N ARG A 62 -11.26 -17.77 -2.45
CA ARG A 62 -11.68 -16.37 -2.41
C ARG A 62 -10.57 -15.48 -1.84
N MET A 63 -9.89 -15.93 -0.78
CA MET A 63 -8.78 -15.21 -0.17
C MET A 63 -7.61 -15.08 -1.15
N ASP A 64 -7.21 -16.17 -1.81
CA ASP A 64 -6.14 -16.17 -2.83
C ASP A 64 -6.43 -15.15 -3.94
N LYS A 65 -7.67 -15.13 -4.44
CA LYS A 65 -8.10 -14.13 -5.43
C LYS A 65 -7.96 -12.70 -4.91
N ARG A 66 -8.36 -12.43 -3.66
CA ARG A 66 -8.28 -11.08 -3.08
C ARG A 66 -6.84 -10.62 -2.88
N VAL A 67 -5.95 -11.49 -2.41
CA VAL A 67 -4.51 -11.21 -2.26
C VAL A 67 -3.87 -10.90 -3.62
N LYS A 68 -4.20 -11.64 -4.68
CA LYS A 68 -3.73 -11.35 -6.05
C LYS A 68 -4.24 -10.01 -6.59
N LEU A 69 -5.53 -9.73 -6.40
CA LEU A 69 -6.12 -8.45 -6.81
C LEU A 69 -5.49 -7.28 -6.05
N PHE A 70 -5.11 -7.46 -4.80
CA PHE A 70 -4.38 -6.45 -4.03
C PHE A 70 -3.00 -6.16 -4.63
N THR A 71 -2.26 -7.20 -5.06
CA THR A 71 -0.99 -7.05 -5.78
C THR A 71 -1.18 -6.25 -7.06
N GLU A 72 -2.13 -6.64 -7.92
CA GLU A 72 -2.42 -5.92 -9.17
C GLU A 72 -2.80 -4.46 -8.94
N ALA A 73 -3.66 -4.18 -7.94
CA ALA A 73 -4.06 -2.82 -7.59
C ALA A 73 -2.86 -1.99 -7.10
N SER A 74 -2.00 -2.58 -6.26
CA SER A 74 -0.80 -1.93 -5.74
C SER A 74 0.20 -1.60 -6.86
N LEU A 75 0.44 -2.53 -7.80
CA LEU A 75 1.28 -2.28 -8.97
C LEU A 75 0.73 -1.14 -9.84
N LYS A 76 -0.58 -1.13 -10.09
CA LYS A 76 -1.25 -0.04 -10.79
C LYS A 76 -1.09 1.30 -10.07
N HIS A 77 -1.10 1.31 -8.73
CA HIS A 77 -0.85 2.53 -7.98
C HIS A 77 0.59 3.04 -8.13
N LEU A 78 1.58 2.16 -8.20
CA LEU A 78 2.98 2.53 -8.49
C LEU A 78 3.10 3.21 -9.86
N GLU A 79 2.55 2.59 -10.91
CA GLU A 79 2.56 3.14 -12.27
C GLU A 79 1.92 4.54 -12.33
N ASN A 80 0.76 4.68 -11.67
CA ASN A 80 0.06 5.96 -11.61
C ASN A 80 0.87 7.03 -10.87
N ILE A 81 1.50 6.70 -9.73
CA ILE A 81 2.32 7.64 -8.96
C ILE A 81 3.52 8.12 -9.78
N ASP A 82 4.17 7.21 -10.51
CA ASP A 82 5.29 7.54 -11.40
C ASP A 82 4.87 8.46 -12.54
N GLY A 83 3.67 8.23 -13.09
CA GLY A 83 3.08 9.02 -14.16
C GLY A 83 2.54 10.40 -13.76
N LEU A 84 2.44 10.72 -12.46
CA LEU A 84 1.94 12.04 -12.03
C LEU A 84 2.85 13.16 -12.51
N GLN A 85 2.31 14.19 -13.14
CA GLN A 85 3.07 15.41 -13.42
C GLN A 85 3.19 16.24 -12.13
N ILE A 86 4.36 16.23 -11.50
CA ILE A 86 4.60 16.87 -10.19
C ILE A 86 5.42 18.16 -10.28
N PHE A 87 5.89 18.52 -11.46
CA PHE A 87 6.55 19.80 -11.76
C PHE A 87 6.54 20.05 -13.26
N ASP A 88 6.83 21.28 -13.65
CA ASP A 88 7.08 21.69 -15.03
C ASP A 88 8.45 22.40 -15.15
N GLU A 89 8.75 22.94 -16.33
CA GLU A 89 9.99 23.66 -16.60
C GLU A 89 10.14 24.91 -15.73
N SER A 90 9.03 25.55 -15.35
CA SER A 90 8.99 26.78 -14.55
C SER A 90 9.15 26.55 -13.05
N THR A 91 8.98 25.30 -12.60
CA THR A 91 9.04 24.95 -11.18
C THR A 91 10.48 25.07 -10.64
N ALA A 92 10.63 25.77 -9.51
CA ALA A 92 11.93 25.92 -8.84
C ALA A 92 12.54 24.57 -8.41
N GLU A 93 13.87 24.44 -8.47
CA GLU A 93 14.55 23.16 -8.21
C GLU A 93 14.33 22.63 -6.78
N GLU A 94 14.25 23.52 -5.79
CA GLU A 94 13.93 23.12 -4.41
C GLU A 94 12.53 22.48 -4.31
N THR A 95 11.55 23.02 -5.04
CA THR A 95 10.19 22.49 -5.11
C THR A 95 10.17 21.15 -5.86
N LYS A 96 10.95 21.01 -6.94
CA LYS A 96 11.14 19.74 -7.65
C LYS A 96 11.72 18.67 -6.72
N MET A 97 12.72 19.00 -5.92
CA MET A 97 13.32 18.09 -4.93
C MET A 97 12.27 17.59 -3.92
N LYS A 98 11.52 18.50 -3.30
CA LYS A 98 10.46 18.14 -2.33
C LYS A 98 9.38 17.25 -2.95
N ASN A 99 8.98 17.53 -4.19
CA ASN A 99 7.96 16.73 -4.87
C ASN A 99 8.48 15.33 -5.23
N ARG A 100 9.75 15.21 -5.66
CA ARG A 100 10.40 13.91 -5.89
C ARG A 100 10.53 13.11 -4.61
N GLU A 101 10.89 13.76 -3.51
CA GLU A 101 10.99 13.12 -2.19
C GLU A 101 9.63 12.59 -1.74
N LYS A 102 8.57 13.40 -1.80
CA LYS A 102 7.22 12.94 -1.46
C LYS A 102 6.77 11.80 -2.36
N ARG A 103 7.05 11.84 -3.68
CA ARG A 103 6.76 10.72 -4.58
C ARG A 103 7.43 9.43 -4.12
N LYS A 104 8.74 9.48 -3.82
CA LYS A 104 9.48 8.32 -3.31
C LYS A 104 8.85 7.75 -2.04
N GLN A 105 8.49 8.62 -1.08
CA GLN A 105 7.79 8.18 0.14
C GLN A 105 6.48 7.43 -0.17
N LEU A 106 5.70 7.86 -1.17
CA LEU A 106 4.47 7.15 -1.55
C LEU A 106 4.78 5.80 -2.20
N ILE A 107 5.79 5.73 -3.07
CA ILE A 107 6.25 4.49 -3.72
C ILE A 107 6.73 3.49 -2.66
N ASP A 108 7.59 3.91 -1.74
CA ASP A 108 8.11 3.08 -0.66
C ASP A 108 6.98 2.54 0.23
N GLY A 109 5.95 3.35 0.48
CA GLY A 109 4.74 2.93 1.20
C GLY A 109 3.99 1.80 0.50
N VAL A 110 3.75 1.93 -0.81
CA VAL A 110 3.07 0.88 -1.61
C VAL A 110 3.94 -0.38 -1.72
N GLN A 111 5.25 -0.24 -1.91
CA GLN A 111 6.17 -1.38 -1.93
C GLN A 111 6.21 -2.12 -0.59
N THR A 112 6.12 -1.39 0.53
CA THR A 112 6.01 -2.01 1.85
C THR A 112 4.74 -2.85 1.96
N LEU A 113 3.60 -2.35 1.48
CA LEU A 113 2.34 -3.11 1.44
C LEU A 113 2.43 -4.34 0.53
N LEU A 114 3.08 -4.24 -0.63
CA LEU A 114 3.33 -5.38 -1.52
C LEU A 114 4.15 -6.47 -0.82
N ASN A 115 5.27 -6.10 -0.20
CA ASN A 115 6.13 -7.04 0.54
C ASN A 115 5.38 -7.71 1.70
N GLN A 116 4.43 -7.02 2.31
CA GLN A 116 3.58 -7.59 3.35
C GLN A 116 2.50 -8.51 2.76
N ASN A 117 1.90 -8.16 1.62
CA ASN A 117 0.94 -9.00 0.92
C ASN A 117 1.57 -10.31 0.41
N ASP A 118 2.85 -10.31 0.03
CA ASP A 118 3.59 -11.53 -0.30
C ASP A 118 3.65 -12.51 0.89
N LYS A 119 3.68 -11.99 2.12
CA LYS A 119 3.58 -12.83 3.33
C LYS A 119 2.18 -13.42 3.49
N PHE A 120 1.12 -12.73 3.05
CA PHE A 120 -0.23 -13.30 3.03
C PHE A 120 -0.35 -14.42 2.01
N HIS A 121 0.27 -14.26 0.83
CA HIS A 121 0.38 -15.34 -0.14
C HIS A 121 1.03 -16.59 0.47
N PHE A 122 2.20 -16.43 1.07
CA PHE A 122 2.91 -17.54 1.70
C PHE A 122 2.10 -18.19 2.84
N ARG A 123 1.51 -17.36 3.73
CA ARG A 123 0.66 -17.85 4.83
C ARG A 123 -0.53 -18.67 4.32
N LEU A 124 -1.21 -18.18 3.28
CA LEU A 124 -2.37 -18.85 2.71
C LEU A 124 -1.99 -20.18 2.03
N GLU A 125 -0.89 -20.20 1.28
CA GLU A 125 -0.37 -21.43 0.67
C GLU A 125 0.03 -22.46 1.73
N TYR A 126 0.73 -22.03 2.78
CA TYR A 126 1.10 -22.90 3.89
C TYR A 126 -0.11 -23.43 4.66
N PHE A 127 -1.12 -22.58 4.89
CA PHE A 127 -2.37 -23.00 5.52
C PHE A 127 -3.11 -24.03 4.67
N LYS A 128 -3.23 -23.78 3.37
CA LYS A 128 -3.82 -24.72 2.41
C LYS A 128 -3.07 -26.06 2.41
N PHE A 129 -1.73 -26.02 2.38
CA PHE A 129 -0.89 -27.23 2.43
C PHE A 129 -1.18 -28.06 3.68
N LYS A 130 -1.27 -27.44 4.86
CA LYS A 130 -1.60 -28.14 6.12
C LYS A 130 -2.96 -28.82 6.11
N ILE A 131 -3.94 -28.24 5.42
CA ILE A 131 -5.28 -28.84 5.31
C ILE A 131 -5.25 -30.03 4.36
N GLU A 132 -4.52 -29.92 3.25
CA GLU A 132 -4.42 -30.98 2.23
C GLU A 132 -3.50 -32.13 2.68
N HIS A 133 -2.49 -31.84 3.52
CA HIS A 133 -1.47 -32.78 3.98
C HIS A 133 -1.29 -32.71 5.51
N PRO A 134 -2.28 -33.15 6.31
CA PRO A 134 -2.24 -33.05 7.77
C PRO A 134 -1.12 -33.89 8.42
N ASP A 135 -0.64 -34.94 7.75
CA ASP A 135 0.37 -35.87 8.25
C ASP A 135 1.81 -35.50 7.84
N GLU A 136 1.97 -34.57 6.90
CA GLU A 136 3.26 -34.07 6.45
C GLU A 136 3.50 -32.72 7.16
N GLY A 137 4.20 -32.76 8.31
CA GLY A 137 4.65 -31.53 8.97
C GLY A 137 5.31 -30.60 7.95
N GLY A 138 4.77 -29.38 7.82
CA GLY A 138 4.98 -28.51 6.66
C GLY A 138 6.44 -28.23 6.27
N PRO A 139 6.67 -27.71 5.05
CA PRO A 139 7.99 -27.52 4.46
C PRO A 139 8.92 -26.61 5.28
#